data_AF-A0A2W6EJY4-F1
#
_entry.id   AF-A0A2W6EJY4-F1
#
_cell.length_a   1.000
_cell.length_b   1.000
_cell.length_c   1.000
_cell.angle_alpha   90.00
_cell.angle_beta   90.00
_cell.angle_gamma   90.00
#
_symmetry.space_group_name_H-M   'P 1'
#
loop_
_entity.id
_entity.type
_entity.pdbx_description
1 polymer ?
#
loop_
_entity_poly.entity_id
_entity_poly.type
_entity_poly.pdbx_seq_one_letter_code
_entity_poly.pdbx_strand_id
1 'polypeptide(L)'
;MLVLCALEGGTLRFQQLRRAVDGISQKMLTQTLRLLERDGLVRRDIYASVPPRVDYTLTPLGASLSATIVAVRLWAYANMDTIESARTEFDSRNA
;
A
#
# COMPACT_ATOMS: atom_id res chain seq x y z
N MET A 1 -1.25 -0.28 -4.11
CA MET A 1 -1.29 -1.20 -2.96
C MET A 1 -0.36 -0.75 -1.84
N LEU A 2 0.96 -0.70 -2.04
CA LEU A 2 1.92 -0.38 -0.96
C LEU A 2 1.62 0.92 -0.18
N VAL A 3 1.07 1.95 -0.84
CA VAL A 3 0.64 3.20 -0.20
C VAL A 3 -0.50 2.97 0.82
N LEU A 4 -1.47 2.11 0.52
CA LEU A 4 -2.56 1.78 1.45
C LEU A 4 -2.02 1.01 2.65
N CYS A 5 -1.12 0.06 2.41
CA CYS A 5 -0.44 -0.71 3.46
C CYS A 5 0.38 0.20 4.38
N ALA A 6 1.07 1.20 3.83
CA ALA A 6 1.84 2.15 4.62
C ALA A 6 0.94 3.02 5.53
N LEU A 7 -0.26 3.36 5.08
CA LEU A 7 -1.23 4.16 5.85
C LEU A 7 -2.06 3.33 6.84
N GLU A 8 -1.94 2.00 6.84
CA GLU A 8 -2.59 1.13 7.82
C GLU A 8 -2.14 1.44 9.25
N GLY A 9 -0.87 1.81 9.42
CA GLY A 9 -0.30 2.24 10.70
C GLY A 9 -0.73 3.64 11.16
N GLY A 10 -1.60 4.32 10.40
CA GLY A 10 -2.14 5.63 10.73
C GLY A 10 -1.70 6.75 9.77
N THR A 11 -1.84 7.98 10.24
CA THR A 11 -1.60 9.19 9.45
C THR A 11 -0.12 9.38 9.13
N LEU A 12 0.21 9.62 7.85
CA LEU A 12 1.58 9.86 7.40
C LEU A 12 1.70 11.11 6.53
N ARG A 13 2.85 11.79 6.62
CA ARG A 13 3.24 12.86 5.69
C ARG A 13 3.81 12.29 4.40
N PHE A 14 3.84 13.12 3.35
CA PHE A 14 4.36 12.73 2.03
C PHE A 14 5.76 12.08 2.08
N GLN A 15 6.71 12.68 2.81
CA GLN A 15 8.07 12.12 2.91
C GLN A 15 8.12 10.82 3.71
N GLN A 16 7.22 10.64 4.69
CA GLN A 16 7.11 9.38 5.43
C GLN A 16 6.55 8.28 4.51
N LEU A 17 5.53 8.59 3.72
CA LEU A 17 5.00 7.67 2.71
C LEU A 17 6.04 7.29 1.66
N ARG A 18 6.81 8.26 1.15
CA ARG A 18 7.87 8.00 0.18
C ARG A 18 8.97 7.10 0.74
N ARG A 19 9.27 7.21 2.02
CA ARG A 19 10.24 6.33 2.70
C ARG A 19 9.67 4.95 3.00
N ALA A 20 8.37 4.86 3.32
CA ALA A 20 7.70 3.61 3.62
C ALA A 20 7.46 2.75 2.36
N VAL A 21 7.29 3.39 1.20
CA VAL A 21 7.13 2.71 -0.09
C VAL A 21 8.45 2.77 -0.84
N ASP A 22 9.32 1.80 -0.57
CA ASP A 22 10.64 1.76 -1.18
C ASP A 22 10.56 1.72 -2.73
N GLY A 23 11.50 2.40 -3.39
CA GLY A 23 11.58 2.50 -4.84
C GLY A 23 10.54 3.39 -5.53
N ILE A 24 9.55 3.97 -4.83
CA ILE A 24 8.57 4.84 -5.49
C ILE A 24 9.15 6.22 -5.82
N SER A 25 9.02 6.64 -7.07
CA SER A 25 9.37 8.02 -7.45
C SER A 25 8.38 9.02 -6.84
N GLN A 26 8.83 10.26 -6.59
CA GLN A 26 7.97 11.34 -6.10
C GLN A 26 6.77 11.59 -7.03
N LYS A 27 6.98 11.52 -8.35
CA LYS A 27 5.94 11.69 -9.36
C LYS A 27 4.87 10.61 -9.24
N MET A 28 5.28 9.34 -9.16
CA MET A 28 4.36 8.21 -9.00
C MET A 28 3.60 8.30 -7.68
N LEU A 29 4.26 8.59 -6.56
CA LEU A 29 3.58 8.73 -5.26
C LEU A 29 2.51 9.83 -5.30
N THR A 30 2.82 10.97 -5.92
CA THR A 30 1.85 12.06 -6.08
C THR A 30 0.65 11.65 -6.92
N GLN A 31 0.88 10.95 -8.04
CA GLN A 31 -0.18 10.44 -8.90
C GLN A 31 -1.04 9.39 -8.18
N THR A 32 -0.42 8.45 -7.46
CA THR A 32 -1.11 7.43 -6.68
C THR A 32 -1.97 8.06 -5.59
N LEU A 33 -1.45 9.01 -4.81
CA LEU A 33 -2.21 9.67 -3.75
C LEU A 33 -3.41 10.45 -4.31
N ARG A 34 -3.25 11.13 -5.46
CA ARG A 34 -4.38 11.81 -6.13
C ARG A 34 -5.46 10.84 -6.59
N LEU A 35 -5.08 9.68 -7.11
CA LEU A 35 -6.02 8.62 -7.51
C LEU A 35 -6.76 8.07 -6.28
N LEU A 36 -6.04 7.71 -5.23
CA LEU A 36 -6.63 7.21 -3.99
C LEU A 36 -7.53 8.22 -3.29
N GLU A 37 -7.18 9.51 -3.37
CA GLU A 37 -8.03 10.62 -2.88
C GLU A 37 -9.31 10.75 -3.71
N ARG A 38 -9.19 10.72 -5.04
CA ARG A 38 -10.33 10.72 -5.97
C ARG A 38 -11.27 9.53 -5.75
N ASP A 39 -10.72 8.36 -5.49
CA ASP A 39 -11.47 7.12 -5.25
C ASP A 39 -12.06 7.07 -3.83
N GLY A 40 -11.79 8.09 -2.99
CA GLY A 40 -12.31 8.17 -1.62
C GLY A 40 -11.63 7.21 -0.64
N LEU A 41 -10.48 6.63 -0.99
CA LEU A 41 -9.72 5.70 -0.16
C LEU A 41 -8.77 6.42 0.81
N VAL A 42 -8.28 7.59 0.43
CA VAL A 42 -7.36 8.39 1.23
C VAL A 42 -7.92 9.79 1.40
N ARG A 43 -7.88 10.32 2.62
CA ARG A 43 -8.14 11.73 2.91
C ARG A 43 -6.80 12.47 2.99
N ARG A 44 -6.77 13.66 2.41
CA ARG A 44 -5.64 14.60 2.46
C ARG A 44 -6.03 15.80 3.32
N ASP A 45 -5.35 15.98 4.44
CA ASP A 45 -5.59 17.09 5.37
C ASP A 45 -4.41 18.08 5.30
N ILE A 46 -4.70 19.37 5.10
CA ILE A 46 -3.70 20.44 5.02
C ILE A 46 -3.78 21.27 6.30
N TYR A 47 -2.66 21.38 7.01
CA TYR A 47 -2.54 22.14 8.24
C TYR A 47 -1.75 23.42 7.98
N ALA A 48 -2.37 24.56 8.26
CA ALA A 48 -1.72 25.86 8.29
C ALA A 48 -0.72 25.92 9.46
N SER A 49 0.52 25.54 9.15
CA SER A 49 1.66 25.55 10.06
C SER A 49 2.86 26.13 9.31
N VAL A 50 3.92 26.51 10.03
CA VAL A 50 5.17 26.96 9.42
C VAL A 50 6.25 25.91 9.71
N PRO A 51 6.71 25.14 8.71
CA PRO A 51 6.24 25.08 7.32
C PRO A 51 4.89 24.34 7.17
N PRO A 52 4.15 24.56 6.05
CA PRO A 52 2.86 23.89 5.82
C PRO A 52 2.99 22.37 5.87
N ARG A 53 2.06 21.72 6.56
CA ARG A 53 2.04 20.27 6.73
C ARG A 53 0.86 19.67 5.97
N VAL A 54 1.13 18.58 5.26
CA VAL A 54 0.12 17.79 4.56
C VAL A 54 0.19 16.36 5.06
N ASP A 55 -0.95 15.89 5.55
CA ASP A 55 -1.11 14.56 6.10
C ASP A 55 -2.07 13.74 5.24
N TYR A 56 -1.81 12.45 5.18
CA TYR A 56 -2.61 11.47 4.47
C TYR A 56 -3.08 10.42 5.46
N THR A 57 -4.36 10.07 5.41
CA THR A 57 -4.98 9.07 6.28
C THR A 57 -5.94 8.20 5.46
N LEU A 58 -6.06 6.92 5.79
CA LEU A 58 -7.13 6.09 5.22
C LEU A 58 -8.50 6.65 5.63
N THR A 59 -9.43 6.64 4.69
CA THR A 59 -10.86 6.79 5.01
C THR A 59 -11.41 5.46 5.54
N PRO A 60 -12.65 5.40 6.06
CA PRO A 60 -13.28 4.13 6.40
C PRO A 60 -13.32 3.15 5.21
N LEU A 61 -13.56 3.65 3.99
CA LEU A 61 -13.52 2.84 2.77
C LEU A 61 -12.09 2.32 2.51
N GLY A 62 -11.08 3.19 2.61
CA GLY A 62 -9.68 2.80 2.46
C GLY A 62 -9.23 1.76 3.48
N ALA A 63 -9.68 1.89 4.73
CA ALA A 63 -9.40 0.93 5.80
C ALA A 63 -10.05 -0.43 5.51
N SER A 64 -11.30 -0.44 5.04
CA SER A 64 -11.98 -1.70 4.66
C SER A 64 -11.24 -2.44 3.54
N LEU A 65 -10.74 -1.72 2.54
CA LEU A 65 -9.94 -2.31 1.47
C LEU A 65 -8.58 -2.80 1.99
N SER A 66 -7.93 -2.02 2.87
CA SER A 66 -6.67 -2.41 3.52
C SER A 66 -6.78 -3.76 4.23
N ALA A 67 -7.87 -3.99 4.96
CA ALA A 67 -8.12 -5.26 5.64
C ALA A 67 -8.19 -6.45 4.66
N THR A 68 -8.88 -6.29 3.52
CA THR A 68 -8.93 -7.32 2.48
C THR A 68 -7.55 -7.62 1.90
N ILE A 69 -6.73 -6.60 1.68
CA ILE A 69 -5.36 -6.74 1.17
C ILE A 69 -4.49 -7.51 2.17
N VAL A 70 -4.67 -7.25 3.46
CA VAL A 70 -3.97 -7.97 4.53
C VAL A 70 -4.36 -9.44 4.53
N ALA A 71 -5.66 -9.76 4.40
CA ALA A 71 -6.12 -11.14 4.32
C ALA A 71 -5.48 -11.90 3.15
N VAL A 72 -5.41 -11.28 1.97
CA VAL A 72 -4.74 -11.86 0.80
C VAL A 72 -3.24 -12.06 1.06
N ARG A 73 -2.56 -11.10 1.68
CA ARG A 73 -1.13 -11.23 2.05
C ARG A 73 -0.90 -12.37 3.02
N LEU A 74 -1.71 -12.49 4.07
CA LEU A 74 -1.59 -13.56 5.06
C LEU A 74 -1.79 -14.93 4.42
N TRP A 75 -2.78 -15.08 3.55
CA TRP A 75 -2.99 -16.31 2.79
C TRP A 75 -1.78 -16.62 1.90
N ALA A 76 -1.25 -15.63 1.18
CA ALA A 76 -0.09 -15.82 0.32
C ALA A 76 1.16 -16.24 1.10
N TYR A 77 1.42 -15.64 2.27
CA TYR A 77 2.52 -16.04 3.13
C TYR A 77 2.37 -17.47 3.65
N ALA A 78 1.16 -17.86 4.08
CA ALA A 78 0.89 -19.20 4.58
C ALA A 78 1.04 -20.30 3.51
N ASN A 79 0.93 -19.96 2.23
CA ASN A 79 0.95 -20.92 1.12
C ASN A 79 2.20 -20.78 0.24
N MET A 80 3.19 -19.97 0.63
CA MET A 80 4.35 -19.67 -0.21
C MET A 80 5.16 -20.93 -0.55
N ASP A 81 5.39 -21.80 0.43
CA ASP A 81 6.12 -23.06 0.23
C ASP A 81 5.37 -24.04 -0.66
N THR A 82 4.04 -24.08 -0.52
CA THR A 82 3.17 -24.90 -1.36
C THR A 82 3.20 -24.42 -2.81
N ILE A 83 3.17 -23.11 -3.03
CA ILE A 83 3.27 -22.51 -4.37
C ILE A 83 4.63 -22.84 -4.99
N GLU A 84 5.71 -22.75 -4.22
CA GLU A 84 7.06 -23.02 -4.72
C GLU A 84 7.28 -24.51 -5.06
N SER A 85 6.72 -25.40 -4.23
CA SER A 85 6.73 -26.84 -4.50
C SER A 85 5.96 -27.16 -5.78
N ALA A 86 4.79 -26.56 -5.98
CA ALA A 86 3.99 -26.74 -7.19
C ALA A 86 4.70 -26.24 -8.46
N ARG A 87 5.43 -25.12 -8.37
CA ARG A 87 6.27 -24.60 -9.46
C ARG A 87 7.37 -25.59 -9.84
N THR A 88 8.12 -26.07 -8.84
CA THR A 88 9.21 -27.04 -9.04
C THR A 88 8.71 -28.32 -9.72
N GLU A 89 7.57 -28.85 -9.27
CA GLU A 89 6.96 -30.05 -9.86
C GLU A 89 6.53 -29.83 -11.32
N PHE A 90 5.97 -28.65 -11.64
CA PHE A 90 5.61 -28.31 -13.01
C PHE A 90 6.85 -28.22 -13.92
N ASP A 91 7.89 -27.52 -13.48
CA ASP A 91 9.12 -27.35 -14.25
C ASP A 91 9.83 -28.69 -14.47
N SER A 92 9.83 -29.59 -13.48
CA SER A 92 10.41 -30.94 -13.61
C SER A 92 9.68 -31.86 -14.59
N ARG A 93 8.38 -31.61 -14.86
CA ARG A 93 7.60 -32.38 -15.83
C ARG A 93 7.78 -31.87 -17.26
N ASN A 94 8.20 -30.62 -17.42
CA ASN A 94 8.38 -29.95 -18.70
C ASN A 94 9.85 -29.81 -19.13
N ALA A 95 10.79 -30.27 -18.29
CA ALA A 95 12.20 -30.41 -18.61
C ALA A 95 12.48 -31.81 -19.20
#